data_AF-A0A853CCL2-F1
#
_entry.id   AF-A0A853CCL2-F1
#
_cell.length_a   1.000
_cell.length_b   1.000
_cell.length_c   1.000
_cell.angle_alpha   90.00
_cell.angle_beta   90.00
_cell.angle_gamma   90.00
#
_symmetry.space_group_name_H-M   'P 1'
#
loop_
_entity.id
_entity.type
_entity.pdbx_description
1 polymer ?
#
loop_
_entity_poly.entity_id
_entity_poly.type
_entity_poly.pdbx_seq_one_letter_code
_entity_poly.pdbx_strand_id
1 'polypeptide(L)'
;MTRRPAVILGDRSLPPGYAHPHASEEARRIAEAGTGLRAQVGSGVHGTSISGQDDRDEMGVCLEPAAFVTGLAQVPAGAGSHATVRFQQYHRHTAWDRPGGLANRSGAGDLDVVVYSARKWARLACEGNPSILLLLFVPDDEVVFRDACGAELVAHADRFVSQRAGGRFLGYLQAQRAAMTGEVGAKTNRPELVAAHGYDSKFAMHALRLGLQGIELLSTGQITLPIPEPDRTYLRSVRRGEIALPEVLAAIADVEARLTALQTGSAVPPEPDRAWVDDWLHRSYLAYWAALGG
;
A
#
# COMPACT_ATOMS: atom_id res chain seq x y z
N MET A 1 16.82 27.10 -6.72
CA MET A 1 16.72 25.95 -7.66
C MET A 1 17.33 24.72 -7.04
N THR A 2 16.53 23.92 -6.34
CA THR A 2 16.93 22.59 -5.89
C THR A 2 16.20 21.59 -6.77
N ARG A 3 16.94 20.97 -7.71
CA ARG A 3 16.48 19.74 -8.36
C ARG A 3 16.02 18.80 -7.25
N ARG A 4 14.75 18.41 -7.22
CA ARG A 4 14.27 17.34 -6.36
C ARG A 4 14.61 16.02 -7.04
N PRO A 5 15.46 15.17 -6.46
CA PRO A 5 15.56 13.81 -6.92
C PRO A 5 14.91 12.95 -5.82
N ALA A 6 13.62 12.64 -5.98
CA ALA A 6 13.07 11.46 -5.35
C ALA A 6 13.69 10.26 -6.08
N VAL A 7 14.94 9.91 -5.71
CA VAL A 7 15.64 8.81 -6.36
C VAL A 7 14.95 7.51 -5.96
N ILE A 8 14.42 6.78 -6.94
CA ILE A 8 14.16 5.36 -6.77
C ILE A 8 15.52 4.69 -6.67
N LEU A 9 15.87 4.28 -5.45
CA LEU A 9 17.08 3.51 -5.15
C LEU A 9 16.98 2.14 -5.86
N GLY A 10 18.12 1.58 -6.29
CA GLY A 10 18.20 0.33 -7.05
C GLY A 10 18.69 0.50 -8.49
N ASP A 11 19.03 -0.61 -9.14
CA ASP A 11 19.34 -0.61 -10.58
C ASP A 11 18.10 -0.09 -11.34
N ARG A 12 18.34 0.86 -12.26
CA ARG A 12 17.31 1.52 -13.06
C ARG A 12 17.15 0.88 -14.43
N SER A 13 18.11 0.02 -14.82
CA SER A 13 17.99 -0.75 -16.04
C SER A 13 16.87 -1.76 -15.86
N LEU A 14 15.87 -1.70 -16.75
CA LEU A 14 14.86 -2.74 -16.82
C LEU A 14 15.46 -3.89 -17.62
N PRO A 15 15.50 -5.13 -17.08
CA PRO A 15 16.09 -6.25 -17.79
C PRO A 15 15.30 -6.55 -19.09
N PRO A 16 15.94 -7.20 -20.07
CA PRO A 16 15.22 -7.82 -21.18
C PRO A 16 14.13 -8.76 -20.64
N GLY A 17 12.85 -8.44 -20.89
CA GLY A 17 11.71 -9.23 -20.42
C GLY A 17 10.84 -8.59 -19.33
N TYR A 18 11.16 -7.38 -18.86
CA TYR A 18 10.32 -6.63 -17.90
C TYR A 18 9.06 -6.03 -18.57
N ALA A 19 8.08 -6.89 -18.82
CA ALA A 19 6.84 -6.56 -19.52
C ALA A 19 5.66 -6.23 -18.57
N HIS A 20 5.89 -5.43 -17.52
CA HIS A 20 4.81 -4.99 -16.64
C HIS A 20 4.16 -3.70 -17.15
N PRO A 21 2.81 -3.62 -17.31
CA PRO A 21 2.14 -2.47 -17.92
C PRO A 21 2.42 -1.12 -17.27
N HIS A 22 2.72 -1.12 -15.97
CA HIS A 22 2.96 0.09 -15.18
C HIS A 22 4.43 0.36 -14.91
N ALA A 23 5.30 -0.02 -15.83
CA ALA A 23 6.71 -0.15 -15.49
C ALA A 23 7.64 0.25 -16.64
N SER A 24 7.13 1.06 -17.58
CA SER A 24 7.94 1.68 -18.61
C SER A 24 8.84 2.78 -18.05
N GLU A 25 9.93 3.07 -18.76
CA GLU A 25 10.87 4.14 -18.42
C GLU A 25 10.19 5.52 -18.34
N GLU A 26 9.20 5.77 -19.20
CA GLU A 26 8.45 7.03 -19.16
C GLU A 26 7.54 7.13 -17.92
N ALA A 27 6.92 6.03 -17.50
CA ALA A 27 6.18 5.96 -16.25
C ALA A 27 7.09 6.22 -15.04
N ARG A 28 8.33 5.68 -15.05
CA ARG A 28 9.34 5.94 -14.01
C ARG A 28 9.67 7.43 -13.91
N ARG A 29 9.96 8.08 -15.04
CA ARG A 29 10.30 9.52 -15.06
C ARG A 29 9.19 10.39 -14.51
N ILE A 30 7.94 10.10 -14.88
CA ILE A 30 6.77 10.81 -14.36
C ILE A 30 6.65 10.61 -12.85
N ALA A 31 6.75 9.36 -12.38
CA ALA A 31 6.67 9.04 -10.96
C ALA A 31 7.75 9.75 -10.15
N GLU A 32 9.02 9.65 -10.56
CA GLU A 32 10.16 10.28 -9.86
C GLU A 32 10.07 11.80 -9.83
N ALA A 33 9.74 12.43 -10.96
CA ALA A 33 9.65 13.89 -11.04
C ALA A 33 8.50 14.45 -10.20
N GLY A 34 7.37 13.73 -10.16
CA GLY A 34 6.16 14.19 -9.49
C GLY A 34 6.03 13.76 -8.03
N THR A 35 6.89 12.89 -7.51
CA THR A 35 6.74 12.33 -6.16
C THR A 35 6.78 13.43 -5.10
N GLY A 36 5.72 13.53 -4.30
CA GLY A 36 5.62 14.42 -3.14
C GLY A 36 5.76 13.69 -1.80
N LEU A 37 5.37 12.41 -1.75
CA LEU A 37 5.49 11.56 -0.57
C LEU A 37 5.89 10.15 -1.00
N ARG A 38 6.84 9.56 -0.27
CA ARG A 38 7.23 8.15 -0.39
C ARG A 38 7.72 7.65 0.96
N ALA A 39 7.21 6.50 1.38
CA ALA A 39 7.57 5.89 2.66
C ALA A 39 7.60 4.37 2.54
N GLN A 40 8.28 3.73 3.49
CA GLN A 40 8.22 2.29 3.66
C GLN A 40 6.83 1.91 4.20
N VAL A 41 6.20 0.89 3.62
CA VAL A 41 4.83 0.43 4.00
C VAL A 41 4.75 -1.09 4.21
N GLY A 42 5.91 -1.74 4.33
CA GLY A 42 6.04 -3.19 4.43
C GLY A 42 5.84 -3.77 5.83
N SER A 43 6.05 -5.08 5.96
CA SER A 43 5.88 -5.81 7.22
C SER A 43 6.77 -5.31 8.38
N GLY A 44 7.94 -4.74 8.06
CA GLY A 44 8.83 -4.10 9.04
C GLY A 44 8.16 -2.91 9.76
N VAL A 45 7.45 -2.05 9.03
CA VAL A 45 6.78 -0.85 9.58
C VAL A 45 5.65 -1.24 10.53
N HIS A 46 5.00 -2.37 10.29
CA HIS A 46 4.00 -2.92 11.18
C HIS A 46 4.59 -3.53 12.48
N GLY A 47 5.90 -3.77 12.53
CA GLY A 47 6.57 -4.48 13.63
C GLY A 47 6.32 -6.00 13.62
N THR A 48 5.86 -6.56 12.50
CA THR A 48 5.48 -7.98 12.37
C THR A 48 6.50 -8.81 11.58
N SER A 49 7.66 -8.24 11.24
CA SER A 49 8.73 -8.95 10.56
C SER A 49 9.33 -10.09 11.40
N ILE A 50 9.79 -11.12 10.69
CA ILE A 50 10.62 -12.19 11.22
C ILE A 50 12.04 -11.94 10.71
N SER A 51 13.03 -11.96 11.61
CA SER A 51 14.44 -11.68 11.30
C SER A 51 14.94 -12.48 10.09
N GLY A 52 15.53 -11.78 9.11
CA GLY A 52 16.14 -12.39 7.92
C GLY A 52 15.23 -12.59 6.71
N GLN A 53 14.00 -12.03 6.72
CA GLN A 53 13.04 -12.15 5.62
C GLN A 53 12.55 -10.80 5.06
N ASP A 54 13.21 -9.69 5.38
CA ASP A 54 12.65 -8.37 5.08
C ASP A 54 12.97 -7.95 3.64
N ASP A 55 11.95 -8.03 2.79
CA ASP A 55 11.80 -7.19 1.61
C ASP A 55 11.47 -5.75 2.05
N ARG A 56 11.91 -4.78 1.24
CA ARG A 56 11.62 -3.37 1.46
C ARG A 56 10.48 -2.96 0.54
N ASP A 57 9.27 -2.86 1.11
CA ASP A 57 8.11 -2.33 0.39
C ASP A 57 7.98 -0.83 0.59
N GLU A 58 7.84 -0.09 -0.50
CA GLU A 58 7.63 1.34 -0.49
C GLU A 58 6.42 1.75 -1.31
N MET A 59 5.68 2.73 -0.79
CA MET A 59 4.58 3.37 -1.49
C MET A 59 4.85 4.86 -1.61
N GLY A 60 4.50 5.43 -2.77
CA GLY A 60 4.55 6.87 -2.97
C GLY A 60 3.35 7.42 -3.73
N VAL A 61 3.28 8.75 -3.71
CA VAL A 61 2.28 9.56 -4.42
C VAL A 61 2.98 10.61 -5.24
N CYS A 62 2.63 10.70 -6.53
CA CYS A 62 3.19 11.65 -7.47
C CYS A 62 2.13 12.49 -8.19
N LEU A 63 2.50 13.71 -8.54
CA LEU A 63 1.71 14.60 -9.40
C LEU A 63 2.13 14.40 -10.86
N GLU A 64 1.19 14.08 -11.73
CA GLU A 64 1.44 13.96 -13.17
C GLU A 64 1.61 15.33 -13.86
N PRO A 65 2.41 15.42 -14.94
CA PRO A 65 2.42 16.57 -15.82
C PRO A 65 1.04 16.84 -16.45
N ALA A 66 0.76 18.10 -16.80
CA ALA A 66 -0.56 18.54 -17.28
C ALA A 66 -1.12 17.69 -18.43
N ALA A 67 -0.27 17.33 -19.40
CA ALA A 67 -0.65 16.53 -20.56
C ALA A 67 -1.23 15.14 -20.22
N PHE A 68 -0.91 14.56 -19.06
CA PHE A 68 -1.44 13.27 -18.57
C PHE A 68 -2.71 13.43 -17.72
N VAL A 69 -3.00 14.66 -17.27
CA VAL A 69 -4.18 14.98 -16.46
C VAL A 69 -5.31 15.51 -17.34
N THR A 70 -5.03 16.56 -18.12
CA THR A 70 -5.99 17.28 -18.97
C THR A 70 -5.93 16.86 -20.43
N GLY A 71 -4.80 16.29 -20.87
CA GLY A 71 -4.60 15.82 -22.25
C GLY A 71 -4.80 14.31 -22.43
N LEU A 72 -4.43 13.83 -23.62
CA LEU A 72 -4.51 12.42 -24.04
C LEU A 72 -3.18 11.66 -23.92
N ALA A 73 -2.18 12.24 -23.23
CA ALA A 73 -0.86 11.62 -23.10
C ALA A 73 -0.95 10.26 -22.39
N GLN A 74 -0.17 9.31 -22.90
CA GLN A 74 -0.07 7.95 -22.38
C GLN A 74 1.40 7.54 -22.32
N VAL A 75 1.69 6.51 -21.53
CA VAL A 75 3.02 5.90 -21.43
C VAL A 75 2.99 4.52 -22.10
N PRO A 76 4.14 3.99 -22.58
CA PRO A 76 4.23 2.61 -23.03
C PRO A 76 3.78 1.64 -21.94
N ALA A 77 3.10 0.56 -22.34
CA ALA A 77 2.59 -0.50 -21.47
C ALA A 77 3.70 -1.50 -21.10
N GLY A 78 4.73 -1.03 -20.39
CA GLY A 78 5.92 -1.80 -20.02
C GLY A 78 7.11 -1.59 -20.97
N ALA A 79 8.24 -2.24 -20.67
CA ALA A 79 9.46 -2.08 -21.45
C ALA A 79 9.31 -2.74 -22.84
N GLY A 80 9.59 -1.99 -23.91
CA GLY A 80 9.56 -2.51 -25.28
C GLY A 80 8.18 -2.74 -25.88
N SER A 81 7.09 -2.29 -25.23
CA SER A 81 5.74 -2.41 -25.76
C SER A 81 5.39 -1.27 -26.72
N HIS A 82 4.73 -1.60 -27.84
CA HIS A 82 4.10 -0.61 -28.73
C HIS A 82 2.72 -0.17 -28.23
N ALA A 83 2.09 -0.94 -27.33
CA ALA A 83 0.83 -0.56 -26.71
C ALA A 83 1.07 0.52 -25.66
N THR A 84 0.07 1.39 -25.47
CA THR A 84 0.12 2.47 -24.47
C THR A 84 -0.95 2.29 -23.41
N VAL A 85 -0.69 2.83 -22.23
CA VAL A 85 -1.65 2.91 -21.11
C VAL A 85 -1.65 4.30 -20.52
N ARG A 86 -2.79 4.69 -19.93
CA ARG A 86 -2.85 5.89 -19.09
C ARG A 86 -1.94 5.70 -17.89
N PHE A 87 -1.10 6.70 -17.61
CA PHE A 87 -0.33 6.70 -16.37
C PHE A 87 -1.27 6.82 -15.16
N GLN A 88 -1.14 5.87 -14.24
CA GLN A 88 -1.90 5.82 -13.00
C GLN A 88 -1.04 5.37 -11.82
N GLN A 89 0.01 4.60 -12.10
CA GLN A 89 0.99 4.15 -11.14
C GLN A 89 2.25 3.72 -11.88
N TYR A 90 3.35 3.67 -11.14
CA TYR A 90 4.62 3.07 -11.52
C TYR A 90 4.98 1.93 -10.56
N HIS A 91 5.51 0.83 -11.09
CA HIS A 91 5.95 -0.34 -10.33
C HIS A 91 7.42 -0.63 -10.61
N ARG A 92 8.17 -0.88 -9.54
CA ARG A 92 9.54 -1.40 -9.58
C ARG A 92 9.67 -2.52 -8.57
N HIS A 93 10.06 -3.70 -9.03
CA HIS A 93 10.37 -4.84 -8.17
C HIS A 93 11.74 -5.38 -8.56
N THR A 94 12.74 -5.30 -7.67
CA THR A 94 14.11 -5.80 -7.96
C THR A 94 14.13 -7.30 -8.18
N ALA A 95 13.15 -8.01 -7.64
CA ALA A 95 13.00 -9.44 -7.86
C ALA A 95 12.86 -9.81 -9.34
N TRP A 96 12.27 -8.91 -10.13
CA TRP A 96 12.02 -9.14 -11.55
C TRP A 96 13.26 -8.92 -12.44
N ASP A 97 14.39 -8.47 -11.87
CA ASP A 97 15.66 -8.33 -12.58
C ASP A 97 16.35 -9.67 -12.83
N ARG A 98 16.05 -10.64 -11.98
CA ARG A 98 16.63 -11.98 -12.05
C ARG A 98 15.97 -12.79 -13.18
N PRO A 99 16.67 -13.83 -13.71
CA PRO A 99 16.04 -14.81 -14.58
C PRO A 99 14.70 -15.30 -14.00
N GLY A 100 13.66 -15.36 -14.83
CA GLY A 100 12.27 -15.60 -14.38
C GLY A 100 11.38 -14.37 -14.42
N GLY A 101 11.94 -13.15 -14.42
CA GLY A 101 11.20 -11.90 -14.64
C GLY A 101 10.02 -11.74 -13.67
N LEU A 102 8.83 -11.44 -14.20
CA LEU A 102 7.61 -11.23 -13.42
C LEU A 102 7.15 -12.45 -12.59
N ALA A 103 7.68 -13.65 -12.85
CA ALA A 103 7.35 -14.84 -12.05
C ALA A 103 8.06 -14.85 -10.69
N ASN A 104 9.11 -14.03 -10.53
CA ASN A 104 9.88 -13.97 -9.29
C ASN A 104 9.07 -13.29 -8.18
N ARG A 105 9.13 -13.91 -7.00
CA ARG A 105 8.63 -13.32 -5.76
C ARG A 105 9.75 -12.55 -5.06
N SER A 106 9.39 -11.44 -4.44
CA SER A 106 10.29 -10.67 -3.59
C SER A 106 10.68 -11.47 -2.36
N GLY A 107 11.94 -11.35 -1.97
CA GLY A 107 12.51 -11.96 -0.78
C GLY A 107 13.46 -10.99 -0.06
N ALA A 108 14.22 -11.53 0.89
CA ALA A 108 15.13 -10.73 1.69
C ALA A 108 16.11 -9.91 0.82
N GLY A 109 16.13 -8.60 1.06
CA GLY A 109 16.98 -7.65 0.31
C GLY A 109 16.40 -7.17 -1.02
N ASP A 110 15.22 -7.65 -1.44
CA ASP A 110 14.51 -7.06 -2.58
C ASP A 110 13.82 -5.73 -2.20
N LEU A 111 13.67 -4.86 -3.19
CA LEU A 111 12.96 -3.59 -3.09
C LEU A 111 11.75 -3.62 -4.03
N ASP A 112 10.59 -3.33 -3.45
CA ASP A 112 9.31 -3.20 -4.14
C ASP A 112 8.78 -1.78 -3.97
N VAL A 113 8.63 -1.06 -5.07
CA VAL A 113 8.17 0.34 -5.08
C VAL A 113 6.93 0.47 -5.93
N VAL A 114 5.88 1.03 -5.35
CA VAL A 114 4.68 1.45 -6.07
C VAL A 114 4.45 2.94 -5.86
N VAL A 115 4.51 3.72 -6.93
CA VAL A 115 4.19 5.15 -6.89
C VAL A 115 2.89 5.38 -7.65
N TYR A 116 1.85 5.82 -6.96
CA TYR A 116 0.55 6.12 -7.55
C TYR A 116 0.50 7.56 -8.04
N SER A 117 -0.31 7.82 -9.08
CA SER A 117 -0.74 9.20 -9.32
C SER A 117 -1.61 9.72 -8.17
N ALA A 118 -1.49 11.00 -7.84
CA ALA A 118 -2.21 11.63 -6.73
C ALA A 118 -3.73 11.42 -6.84
N ARG A 119 -4.29 11.55 -8.04
CA ARG A 119 -5.72 11.26 -8.27
C ARG A 119 -6.11 9.81 -7.99
N LYS A 120 -5.30 8.84 -8.42
CA LYS A 120 -5.61 7.43 -8.16
C LYS A 120 -5.48 7.11 -6.69
N TRP A 121 -4.41 7.58 -6.06
CA TRP A 121 -4.15 7.39 -4.64
C TRP A 121 -5.29 8.01 -3.81
N ALA A 122 -5.62 9.29 -4.04
CA ALA A 122 -6.66 10.01 -3.31
C ALA A 122 -8.02 9.34 -3.43
N ARG A 123 -8.39 8.87 -4.64
CA ARG A 123 -9.63 8.10 -4.84
C ARG A 123 -9.64 6.83 -3.98
N LEU A 124 -8.55 6.06 -3.98
CA LEU A 124 -8.47 4.82 -3.20
C LEU A 124 -8.43 5.09 -1.68
N ALA A 125 -7.77 6.17 -1.25
CA ALA A 125 -7.74 6.62 0.14
C ALA A 125 -9.15 6.99 0.62
N CYS A 126 -9.88 7.81 -0.15
CA CYS A 126 -11.28 8.15 0.12
C CYS A 126 -12.22 6.93 0.08
N GLU A 127 -11.89 5.90 -0.69
CA GLU A 127 -12.62 4.63 -0.69
C GLU A 127 -12.33 3.80 0.57
N GLY A 128 -11.36 4.20 1.40
CA GLY A 128 -10.99 3.54 2.65
C GLY A 128 -10.04 2.35 2.46
N ASN A 129 -9.25 2.33 1.38
CA ASN A 129 -8.36 1.20 1.10
C ASN A 129 -7.25 1.07 2.17
N PRO A 130 -7.13 -0.08 2.88
CA PRO A 130 -6.20 -0.24 3.99
C PRO A 130 -4.74 0.03 3.61
N SER A 131 -4.27 -0.57 2.52
CA SER A 131 -2.87 -0.43 2.08
C SER A 131 -2.53 1.01 1.68
N ILE A 132 -3.49 1.72 1.10
CA ILE A 132 -3.31 3.11 0.64
C ILE A 132 -3.31 4.08 1.81
N LEU A 133 -4.22 3.90 2.78
CA LEU A 133 -4.32 4.74 3.96
C LEU A 133 -3.07 4.64 4.85
N LEU A 134 -2.38 3.49 4.89
CA LEU A 134 -1.17 3.33 5.69
C LEU A 134 -0.15 4.44 5.45
N LEU A 135 0.02 4.90 4.20
CA LEU A 135 0.98 5.94 3.85
C LEU A 135 0.82 7.23 4.67
N LEU A 136 -0.39 7.54 5.15
CA LEU A 136 -0.69 8.72 5.96
C LEU A 136 -0.25 8.60 7.42
N PHE A 137 -0.03 7.37 7.90
CA PHE A 137 0.23 7.07 9.31
C PHE A 137 1.63 6.49 9.54
N VAL A 138 2.46 6.43 8.50
CA VAL A 138 3.83 5.93 8.60
C VAL A 138 4.66 6.88 9.48
N PRO A 139 5.42 6.36 10.46
CA PRO A 139 6.34 7.16 11.27
C PRO A 139 7.39 7.91 10.44
N ASP A 140 7.86 9.05 10.95
CA ASP A 140 8.77 9.94 10.22
C ASP A 140 10.12 9.30 9.86
N ASP A 141 10.60 8.31 10.63
CA ASP A 141 11.82 7.55 10.38
C ASP A 141 11.70 6.53 9.24
N GLU A 142 10.47 6.16 8.86
CA GLU A 142 10.15 5.28 7.74
C GLU A 142 9.84 6.08 6.44
N VAL A 143 9.86 7.42 6.52
CA VAL A 143 9.66 8.31 5.36
C VAL A 143 10.94 8.39 4.53
N VAL A 144 10.85 7.97 3.27
CA VAL A 144 11.95 8.00 2.29
C VAL A 144 12.09 9.37 1.64
N PHE A 145 10.96 10.00 1.32
CA PHE A 145 10.92 11.34 0.74
C PHE A 145 9.60 12.02 1.09
N ARG A 146 9.69 13.30 1.44
CA ARG A 146 8.53 14.15 1.70
C ARG A 146 8.84 15.58 1.32
N ASP A 147 7.97 16.17 0.52
CA ASP A 147 7.97 17.59 0.21
C ASP A 147 6.82 18.31 0.91
N ALA A 148 6.58 19.59 0.58
CA ALA A 148 5.47 20.35 1.16
C ALA A 148 4.08 19.76 0.84
N CYS A 149 3.89 19.22 -0.37
CA CYS A 149 2.63 18.59 -0.78
C CYS A 149 2.39 17.29 0.01
N GLY A 150 3.42 16.46 0.16
CA GLY A 150 3.37 15.25 0.97
C GLY A 150 3.20 15.53 2.47
N ALA A 151 3.82 16.60 2.98
CA ALA A 151 3.67 17.01 4.38
C ALA A 151 2.25 17.47 4.71
N GLU A 152 1.62 18.25 3.82
CA GLU A 152 0.21 18.63 3.96
C GLU A 152 -0.70 17.41 3.93
N LEU A 153 -0.42 16.45 3.05
CA LEU A 153 -1.19 15.20 2.95
C LEU A 153 -1.20 14.43 4.28
N VAL A 154 -0.03 14.24 4.90
CA VAL A 154 0.12 13.54 6.19
C VAL A 154 -0.52 14.33 7.33
N ALA A 155 -0.35 15.66 7.35
CA ALA A 155 -0.92 16.52 8.40
C ALA A 155 -2.47 16.54 8.41
N HIS A 156 -3.09 16.13 7.30
CA HIS A 156 -4.54 16.10 7.10
C HIS A 156 -5.05 14.67 6.84
N ALA A 157 -4.40 13.67 7.45
CA ALA A 157 -4.82 12.28 7.33
C ALA A 157 -6.31 12.07 7.69
N ASP A 158 -6.81 12.81 8.68
CA ASP A 158 -8.20 12.80 9.15
C ASP A 158 -9.22 13.05 8.02
N ARG A 159 -8.84 13.81 6.99
CA ARG A 159 -9.71 14.15 5.85
C ARG A 159 -10.04 12.95 4.96
N PHE A 160 -9.22 11.90 4.98
CA PHE A 160 -9.46 10.67 4.23
C PHE A 160 -10.19 9.60 5.05
N VAL A 161 -10.18 9.71 6.37
CA VAL A 161 -10.70 8.67 7.27
C VAL A 161 -12.22 8.76 7.35
N SER A 162 -12.89 7.63 7.12
CA SER A 162 -14.35 7.55 7.15
C SER A 162 -14.85 6.13 7.40
N GLN A 163 -16.14 5.99 7.70
CA GLN A 163 -16.80 4.70 7.90
C GLN A 163 -16.71 3.77 6.67
N ARG A 164 -16.48 4.34 5.47
CA ARG A 164 -16.22 3.56 4.24
C ARG A 164 -15.04 2.60 4.38
N ALA A 165 -14.05 2.94 5.20
CA ALA A 165 -12.93 2.07 5.50
C ALA A 165 -13.38 0.73 6.08
N GLY A 166 -14.41 0.70 6.92
CA GLY A 166 -14.88 -0.52 7.57
C GLY A 166 -15.25 -1.63 6.59
N GLY A 167 -15.97 -1.29 5.51
CA GLY A 167 -16.31 -2.27 4.47
C GLY A 167 -15.09 -2.78 3.71
N ARG A 168 -14.10 -1.93 3.47
CA ARG A 168 -12.84 -2.34 2.81
C ARG A 168 -12.01 -3.22 3.71
N PHE A 169 -11.71 -2.79 4.94
CA PHE A 169 -10.93 -3.57 5.89
C PHE A 169 -11.55 -4.96 6.11
N LEU A 170 -12.88 -5.05 6.25
CA LEU A 170 -13.59 -6.32 6.39
C LEU A 170 -13.44 -7.21 5.15
N GLY A 171 -13.66 -6.65 3.95
CA GLY A 171 -13.53 -7.42 2.71
C GLY A 171 -12.10 -7.93 2.46
N TYR A 172 -11.09 -7.12 2.75
CA TYR A 172 -9.68 -7.57 2.66
C TYR A 172 -9.37 -8.66 3.69
N LEU A 173 -9.85 -8.52 4.94
CA LEU A 173 -9.70 -9.53 5.98
C LEU A 173 -10.31 -10.86 5.55
N GLN A 174 -11.56 -10.85 5.07
CA GLN A 174 -12.26 -12.05 4.61
C GLN A 174 -11.54 -12.73 3.45
N ALA A 175 -10.98 -11.96 2.52
CA ALA A 175 -10.16 -12.49 1.44
C ALA A 175 -8.88 -13.18 1.95
N GLN A 176 -8.22 -12.61 2.97
CA GLN A 176 -7.05 -13.25 3.61
C GLN A 176 -7.46 -14.54 4.34
N ARG A 177 -8.60 -14.54 5.02
CA ARG A 177 -9.14 -15.72 5.71
C ARG A 177 -9.44 -16.86 4.72
N ALA A 178 -10.13 -16.57 3.61
CA ALA A 178 -10.42 -17.58 2.58
C ALA A 178 -9.14 -18.14 1.94
N ALA A 179 -8.14 -17.28 1.71
CA ALA A 179 -6.84 -17.69 1.19
C ALA A 179 -6.02 -18.52 2.18
N MET A 180 -6.21 -18.33 3.48
CA MET A 180 -5.56 -19.12 4.54
C MET A 180 -6.07 -20.57 4.59
N THR A 181 -7.38 -20.77 4.42
CA THR A 181 -8.04 -22.10 4.57
C THR A 181 -8.09 -22.90 3.27
N GLY A 182 -7.81 -22.27 2.13
CA GLY A 182 -7.90 -22.93 0.83
C GLY A 182 -9.34 -23.23 0.40
N GLU A 183 -10.29 -22.42 0.85
CA GLU A 183 -11.69 -22.48 0.40
C GLU A 183 -11.79 -22.43 -1.13
N VAL A 184 -12.84 -23.04 -1.70
CA VAL A 184 -12.96 -23.24 -3.16
C VAL A 184 -12.83 -21.93 -3.93
N GLY A 185 -11.81 -21.84 -4.78
CA GLY A 185 -11.49 -20.64 -5.58
C GLY A 185 -10.42 -19.72 -4.97
N ALA A 186 -10.05 -19.93 -3.70
CA ALA A 186 -8.95 -19.22 -3.06
C ALA A 186 -7.61 -19.90 -3.41
N LYS A 187 -6.66 -19.11 -3.96
CA LYS A 187 -5.29 -19.60 -4.19
C LYS A 187 -4.49 -19.49 -2.89
N THR A 188 -4.20 -20.64 -2.26
CA THR A 188 -3.14 -20.70 -1.25
C THR A 188 -1.82 -20.47 -1.97
N ASN A 189 -1.06 -19.45 -1.53
CA ASN A 189 0.16 -19.07 -2.23
C ASN A 189 1.43 -19.73 -1.65
N ARG A 190 1.33 -20.35 -0.46
CA ARG A 190 2.46 -20.93 0.30
C ARG A 190 2.16 -22.34 0.83
N PRO A 191 2.21 -23.39 -0.02
CA PRO A 191 2.03 -24.77 0.43
C PRO A 191 3.04 -25.19 1.52
N GLU A 192 4.22 -24.58 1.54
CA GLU A 192 5.25 -24.81 2.55
C GLU A 192 4.81 -24.41 3.97
N LEU A 193 4.04 -23.32 4.12
CA LEU A 193 3.52 -22.90 5.42
C LEU A 193 2.39 -23.80 5.89
N VAL A 194 1.52 -24.22 4.96
CA VAL A 194 0.45 -25.17 5.25
C VAL A 194 1.03 -26.51 5.71
N ALA A 195 2.08 -27.00 5.04
CA ALA A 195 2.77 -28.22 5.45
C ALA A 195 3.42 -28.11 6.83
N ALA A 196 3.98 -26.94 7.18
CA ALA A 196 4.66 -26.71 8.45
C ALA A 196 3.71 -26.47 9.64
N HIS A 197 2.60 -25.77 9.43
CA HIS A 197 1.75 -25.25 10.51
C HIS A 197 0.28 -25.70 10.42
N GLY A 198 -0.12 -26.40 9.36
CA GLY A 198 -1.49 -26.80 9.09
C GLY A 198 -2.35 -25.72 8.40
N TYR A 199 -1.82 -24.50 8.20
CA TYR A 199 -2.48 -23.39 7.50
C TYR A 199 -1.45 -22.35 7.01
N ASP A 200 -1.86 -21.43 6.11
CA ASP A 200 -0.99 -20.33 5.69
C ASP A 200 -0.92 -19.24 6.79
N SER A 201 0.09 -19.35 7.65
CA SER A 201 0.32 -18.45 8.79
C SER A 201 0.59 -16.98 8.37
N LYS A 202 1.00 -16.72 7.11
CA LYS A 202 1.14 -15.35 6.60
C LYS A 202 -0.22 -14.71 6.39
N PHE A 203 -1.12 -15.44 5.72
CA PHE A 203 -2.48 -14.97 5.48
C PHE A 203 -3.27 -14.82 6.78
N ALA A 204 -3.11 -15.75 7.72
CA ALA A 204 -3.68 -15.63 9.07
C ALA A 204 -3.29 -14.32 9.78
N MET A 205 -1.97 -14.03 9.85
CA MET A 205 -1.48 -12.80 10.46
C MET A 205 -2.01 -11.55 9.72
N HIS A 206 -2.02 -11.56 8.39
CA HIS A 206 -2.54 -10.43 7.62
C HIS A 206 -4.04 -10.19 7.85
N ALA A 207 -4.85 -11.23 7.99
CA ALA A 207 -6.27 -11.11 8.32
C ALA A 207 -6.46 -10.41 9.67
N LEU A 208 -5.78 -10.91 10.72
CA LEU A 208 -5.85 -10.33 12.06
C LEU A 208 -5.33 -8.89 12.09
N ARG A 209 -4.19 -8.62 11.45
CA ARG A 209 -3.62 -7.27 11.32
C ARG A 209 -4.64 -6.30 10.71
N LEU A 210 -5.29 -6.69 9.61
CA LEU A 210 -6.33 -5.86 8.98
C LEU A 210 -7.49 -5.61 9.93
N GLY A 211 -7.97 -6.64 10.64
CA GLY A 211 -9.05 -6.49 11.62
C GLY A 211 -8.71 -5.49 12.72
N LEU A 212 -7.55 -5.65 13.35
CA LEU A 212 -7.08 -4.80 14.44
C LEU A 212 -6.87 -3.35 13.99
N GLN A 213 -6.19 -3.13 12.87
CA GLN A 213 -5.98 -1.77 12.34
C GLN A 213 -7.30 -1.13 11.87
N GLY A 214 -8.23 -1.91 11.31
CA GLY A 214 -9.55 -1.41 10.93
C GLY A 214 -10.37 -0.99 12.15
N ILE A 215 -10.29 -1.76 13.24
CA ILE A 215 -10.93 -1.43 14.52
C ILE A 215 -10.34 -0.13 15.09
N GLU A 216 -9.01 -0.01 15.13
CA GLU A 216 -8.33 1.22 15.59
C GLU A 216 -8.75 2.44 14.77
N LEU A 217 -8.69 2.33 13.44
CA LEU A 217 -9.05 3.40 12.51
C LEU A 217 -10.49 3.85 12.71
N LEU A 218 -11.45 2.93 12.78
CA LEU A 218 -12.86 3.28 12.94
C LEU A 218 -13.21 3.79 14.34
N SER A 219 -12.42 3.44 15.35
CA SER A 219 -12.66 3.86 16.73
C SER A 219 -12.00 5.20 17.06
N THR A 220 -10.86 5.51 16.43
CA THR A 220 -10.00 6.63 16.83
C THR A 220 -9.69 7.61 15.71
N GLY A 221 -9.89 7.22 14.45
CA GLY A 221 -9.44 7.97 13.29
C GLY A 221 -7.95 7.82 12.98
N GLN A 222 -7.23 6.91 13.66
CA GLN A 222 -5.77 6.75 13.55
C GLN A 222 -5.37 5.30 13.29
N ILE A 223 -4.16 5.10 12.76
CA ILE A 223 -3.47 3.81 12.73
C ILE A 223 -2.13 4.00 13.42
N THR A 224 -1.85 3.24 14.48
CA THR A 224 -0.57 3.33 15.17
C THR A 224 0.41 2.32 14.58
N LEU A 225 1.59 2.81 14.21
CA LEU A 225 2.69 2.02 13.66
C LEU A 225 3.99 2.30 14.42
N PRO A 226 4.79 1.28 14.77
CA PRO A 226 4.46 -0.15 14.67
C PRO A 226 3.28 -0.54 15.58
N ILE A 227 2.60 -1.65 15.24
CA ILE A 227 1.35 -2.07 15.93
C ILE A 227 1.58 -2.10 17.44
N PRO A 228 0.69 -1.53 18.29
CA PRO A 228 0.90 -1.52 19.74
C PRO A 228 0.93 -2.93 20.36
N GLU A 229 1.56 -3.06 21.52
CA GLU A 229 1.39 -4.25 22.36
C GLU A 229 0.02 -4.23 23.04
N PRO A 230 -0.60 -5.40 23.32
CA PRO A 230 -0.08 -6.76 23.14
C PRO A 230 -0.26 -7.37 21.73
N ASP A 231 -0.96 -6.66 20.84
CA ASP A 231 -1.36 -7.18 19.53
C ASP A 231 -0.17 -7.53 18.64
N ARG A 232 0.91 -6.75 18.69
CA ARG A 232 2.15 -7.04 17.95
C ARG A 232 2.72 -8.41 18.33
N THR A 233 2.87 -8.69 19.62
CA THR A 233 3.38 -9.99 20.08
C THR A 233 2.48 -11.12 19.60
N TYR A 234 1.16 -10.97 19.74
CA TYR A 234 0.20 -11.97 19.28
C TYR A 234 0.29 -12.23 17.77
N LEU A 235 0.32 -11.18 16.95
CA LEU A 235 0.46 -11.28 15.50
C LEU A 235 1.77 -11.99 15.09
N ARG A 236 2.87 -11.76 15.82
CA ARG A 236 4.14 -12.45 15.58
C ARG A 236 4.07 -13.94 15.92
N SER A 237 3.37 -14.32 17.00
CA SER A 237 3.15 -15.74 17.34
C SER A 237 2.28 -16.44 16.28
N VAL A 238 1.22 -15.79 15.79
CA VAL A 238 0.44 -16.31 14.66
C VAL A 238 1.32 -16.46 13.41
N ARG A 239 2.15 -15.45 13.09
CA ARG A 239 3.03 -15.48 11.92
C ARG A 239 4.02 -16.65 11.93
N ARG A 240 4.50 -17.04 13.12
CA ARG A 240 5.41 -18.19 13.33
C ARG A 240 4.68 -19.53 13.40
N GLY A 241 3.34 -19.54 13.37
CA GLY A 241 2.54 -20.75 13.50
C GLY A 241 2.52 -21.33 14.92
N GLU A 242 2.79 -20.51 15.94
CA GLU A 242 2.77 -20.92 17.36
C GLU A 242 1.33 -21.08 17.90
N ILE A 243 0.35 -20.47 17.23
CA ILE A 243 -1.07 -20.51 17.61
C ILE A 243 -1.80 -21.53 16.76
N ALA A 244 -2.61 -22.39 17.40
CA ALA A 244 -3.38 -23.42 16.71
C ALA A 244 -4.46 -22.81 15.81
N LEU A 245 -4.73 -23.44 14.66
CA LEU A 245 -5.72 -22.96 13.68
C LEU A 245 -7.10 -22.65 14.29
N PRO A 246 -7.69 -23.48 15.18
CA PRO A 246 -9.00 -23.17 15.77
C PRO A 246 -9.00 -21.86 16.57
N GLU A 247 -7.92 -21.57 17.28
CA GLU A 247 -7.76 -20.34 18.06
C GLU A 247 -7.60 -19.12 17.14
N VAL A 248 -6.82 -19.25 16.06
CA VAL A 248 -6.67 -18.20 15.04
C VAL A 248 -8.01 -17.89 14.36
N LEU A 249 -8.79 -18.92 14.01
CA LEU A 249 -10.11 -18.75 13.39
C LEU A 249 -11.09 -18.06 14.35
N ALA A 250 -11.06 -18.41 15.64
CA ALA A 250 -11.87 -17.75 16.65
C ALA A 250 -11.49 -16.26 16.81
N ALA A 251 -10.19 -15.96 16.84
CA ALA A 251 -9.71 -14.57 16.91
C ALA A 251 -10.09 -13.77 15.65
N ILE A 252 -10.01 -14.37 14.46
CA ILE A 252 -10.46 -13.74 13.21
C ILE A 252 -11.96 -13.45 13.26
N ALA A 253 -12.78 -14.40 13.74
CA ALA A 253 -14.22 -14.19 13.88
C ALA A 253 -14.56 -13.06 14.88
N ASP A 254 -13.82 -12.94 15.98
CA ASP A 254 -13.99 -11.83 16.94
C ASP A 254 -13.71 -10.47 16.28
N VAL A 255 -12.56 -10.33 15.60
CA VAL A 255 -12.24 -9.06 14.94
C VAL A 255 -13.20 -8.73 13.79
N GLU A 256 -13.70 -9.72 13.06
CA GLU A 256 -14.76 -9.53 12.04
C GLU A 256 -16.04 -8.98 12.68
N ALA A 257 -16.47 -9.57 13.79
CA ALA A 257 -17.67 -9.13 14.50
C ALA A 257 -17.53 -7.70 15.04
N ARG A 258 -16.39 -7.38 15.65
CA ARG A 258 -16.08 -6.03 16.16
C ARG A 258 -16.00 -5.00 15.04
N LEU A 259 -15.33 -5.32 13.93
CA LEU A 259 -15.24 -4.43 12.77
C LEU A 259 -16.61 -4.18 12.13
N THR A 260 -17.45 -5.22 12.05
CA THR A 260 -18.83 -5.11 11.57
C THR A 260 -19.67 -4.20 12.47
N ALA A 261 -19.57 -4.35 13.80
CA ALA A 261 -20.29 -3.50 14.75
C ALA A 261 -19.87 -2.02 14.63
N LEU A 262 -18.59 -1.76 14.37
CA LEU A 262 -18.08 -0.39 14.18
C LEU A 262 -18.60 0.26 12.89
N GLN A 263 -19.05 -0.48 11.88
CA GLN A 263 -19.60 0.13 10.67
C GLN A 263 -20.86 0.97 10.93
N THR A 264 -21.60 0.68 12.01
CA THR A 264 -22.83 1.41 12.38
C THR A 264 -22.68 2.31 13.60
N GLY A 265 -21.59 2.18 14.35
CA GLY A 265 -21.34 2.92 15.61
C GLY A 265 -19.98 3.62 15.69
N SER A 266 -19.29 3.82 14.56
CA SER A 266 -17.94 4.37 14.52
C SER A 266 -17.89 5.86 14.89
N ALA A 267 -16.76 6.27 15.48
CA ALA A 267 -16.45 7.65 15.85
C ALA A 267 -15.96 8.51 14.68
N VAL A 268 -15.69 7.91 13.51
CA VAL A 268 -15.22 8.63 12.31
C VAL A 268 -16.41 9.03 11.42
N PRO A 269 -16.27 10.08 10.59
CA PRO A 269 -17.38 10.56 9.76
C PRO A 269 -17.85 9.50 8.74
N PRO A 270 -19.12 9.55 8.30
CA PRO A 270 -19.65 8.59 7.34
C PRO A 270 -18.94 8.63 5.98
N GLU A 271 -18.49 9.81 5.55
CA GLU A 271 -17.81 10.05 4.29
C GLU A 271 -16.51 10.84 4.53
N PRO A 272 -15.48 10.68 3.66
CA PRO A 272 -14.28 11.50 3.71
C PRO A 272 -14.58 12.94 3.27
N ASP A 273 -13.71 13.88 3.63
CA ASP A 273 -13.82 15.29 3.23
C ASP A 273 -13.40 15.46 1.77
N ARG A 274 -14.31 15.12 0.86
CA ARG A 274 -14.08 15.20 -0.59
C ARG A 274 -13.80 16.63 -1.06
N ALA A 275 -14.40 17.63 -0.42
CA ALA A 275 -14.17 19.03 -0.79
C ALA A 275 -12.72 19.42 -0.52
N TRP A 276 -12.19 19.05 0.65
CA TRP A 276 -10.78 19.26 0.97
C TRP A 276 -9.85 18.46 0.05
N VAL A 277 -10.17 17.19 -0.24
CA VAL A 277 -9.33 16.35 -1.12
C VAL A 277 -9.29 16.89 -2.55
N ASP A 278 -10.43 17.34 -3.09
CA ASP A 278 -10.51 17.94 -4.42
C ASP A 278 -9.74 19.26 -4.49
N ASP A 279 -9.87 20.11 -3.47
CA ASP A 279 -9.07 21.33 -3.36
C ASP A 279 -7.58 20.99 -3.29
N TRP A 280 -7.15 20.15 -2.36
CA TRP A 280 -5.75 19.71 -2.22
C TRP A 280 -5.15 19.22 -3.54
N LEU A 281 -5.86 18.36 -4.28
CA LEU A 281 -5.43 17.93 -5.62
C LEU A 281 -5.27 19.14 -6.54
N HIS A 282 -6.28 20.00 -6.63
CA HIS A 282 -6.29 21.15 -7.53
C HIS A 282 -5.10 22.11 -7.29
N ARG A 283 -4.93 22.61 -6.05
CA ARG A 283 -3.81 23.50 -5.67
C ARG A 283 -2.46 22.82 -5.87
N SER A 284 -2.34 21.53 -5.53
CA SER A 284 -1.09 20.78 -5.69
C SER A 284 -0.68 20.64 -7.16
N TYR A 285 -1.61 20.32 -8.06
CA TYR A 285 -1.32 20.25 -9.50
C TYR A 285 -0.94 21.61 -10.07
N LEU A 286 -1.68 22.67 -9.73
CA LEU A 286 -1.36 24.02 -10.20
C LEU A 286 0.05 24.45 -9.77
N ALA A 287 0.40 24.23 -8.50
CA ALA A 287 1.74 24.52 -7.99
C ALA A 287 2.83 23.69 -8.69
N TYR A 288 2.58 22.40 -8.90
CA TYR A 288 3.52 21.51 -9.59
C TYR A 288 3.74 21.90 -11.05
N TRP A 289 2.67 22.21 -11.80
CA TRP A 289 2.78 22.61 -13.20
C TRP A 289 3.44 23.99 -13.36
N ALA A 290 3.15 24.93 -12.45
CA ALA A 290 3.86 26.21 -12.41
C ALA A 290 5.37 26.03 -12.21
N ALA A 291 5.76 25.07 -11.37
CA ALA A 291 7.17 24.74 -11.14
C ALA A 291 7.85 24.02 -12.32
N LEU A 292 7.09 23.34 -13.19
CA LEU A 292 7.62 22.69 -14.41
C LEU A 292 7.76 23.65 -15.60
N GLY A 293 6.94 24.69 -15.67
CA GLY A 293 6.90 25.66 -16.78
C GLY A 293 7.76 26.91 -16.57
N GLY A 294 8.50 27.00 -15.47
CA GLY A 294 9.44 28.09 -15.14
C GLY A 294 10.90 27.75 -15.39
#